data_AF-A0A9E7GBP8-F1
#
_entry.id   AF-A0A9E7GBP8-F1
#
_cell.length_a   1.000
_cell.length_b   1.000
_cell.length_c   1.000
_cell.angle_alpha   90.00
_cell.angle_beta   90.00
_cell.angle_gamma   90.00
#
_symmetry.space_group_name_H-M   'P 1'
#
loop_
_entity.id
_entity.type
_entity.pdbx_description
1 polymer ?
#
loop_
_entity_poly.entity_id
_entity_poly.type
_entity_poly.pdbx_seq_one_letter_code
_entity_poly.pdbx_strand_id
1 'polypeptide(L)'
;MHLHPLLLFLQAFTLVLPSVVPDAPASRAGVELLDPTLPPALPARTPKCTVAVLDHAFAVGVASLPVVSVNYTQPPGCSAPWTRVVLEVAMAASAPARKHRVAAVWLDGVEILRTSTPPLLTAADSFWRVQKDVTRYAAILSRLAGGGTVSMIVDNSAVDLAAVLAANVSFHFYRGELSASSTHTGHPGVWGLYREPADLVIPISREHGSYGSGFWFQISGNPHAVAAPVTVPRNTYRSVLEIFVSYHADDESWYMNPLRFTYNAGDVAASTANGGFRQLYATVDGRFVGGHVPYAVIYSSSINPYLWSPVTAIGTFDIPSHDIDLTPFLELLLDGRPHEVAIGVKDAQKYWLLSANLHLWVDRWSDAVQAGIVEYTTPTLKVNRNGQWHNQDGHSEVDAEGQLRFVGWVSSSKGNMTTTVTQKVRFKSQVSVHNRGAVRQVDVVNKEKTAVTTKSGQRTVGKVQLLMEAPLQVQTSVVRVAGGPTLENTRLSHQLHEAAYVKELSAVSMSTLSDRQEAEGSAMVHDGEAQWGMASTRSYYKYNDENSCYLRTVTTEEGAIKVDMASRSCSAVSDA
;
A
#
# COMPACT_ATOMS: atom_id res chain seq x y z
N MET A 1 -77.29 3.89 -61.95
CA MET A 1 -75.81 3.93 -62.02
C MET A 1 -75.37 4.99 -61.02
N HIS A 2 -75.24 4.65 -59.74
CA HIS A 2 -74.03 4.10 -59.08
C HIS A 2 -72.82 5.06 -59.28
N LEU A 3 -72.20 5.63 -58.24
CA LEU A 3 -71.65 4.98 -57.05
C LEU A 3 -71.77 5.81 -55.76
N HIS A 4 -71.80 5.06 -54.65
CA HIS A 4 -71.84 5.46 -53.24
C HIS A 4 -70.63 6.26 -52.72
N PRO A 5 -70.78 6.97 -51.58
CA PRO A 5 -69.66 7.57 -50.86
C PRO A 5 -68.90 6.48 -50.07
N LEU A 6 -67.59 6.41 -50.26
CA LEU A 6 -66.72 5.48 -49.52
C LEU A 6 -66.42 6.08 -48.13
N LEU A 7 -66.97 5.45 -47.08
CA LEU A 7 -66.46 5.61 -45.72
C LEU A 7 -65.04 5.02 -45.65
N LEU A 8 -64.05 5.85 -45.39
CA LEU A 8 -62.71 5.42 -44.99
C LEU A 8 -62.68 5.30 -43.46
N PHE A 9 -62.77 4.05 -42.98
CA PHE A 9 -62.46 3.67 -41.62
C PHE A 9 -60.97 3.94 -41.34
N LEU A 10 -60.66 4.88 -40.44
CA LEU A 10 -59.37 4.90 -39.74
C LEU A 10 -59.36 3.72 -38.76
N GLN A 11 -58.65 2.64 -39.09
CA GLN A 11 -58.22 1.67 -38.08
C GLN A 11 -56.97 2.23 -37.40
N ALA A 12 -57.12 2.77 -36.19
CA ALA A 12 -56.01 2.98 -35.29
C ALA A 12 -55.52 1.61 -34.81
N PHE A 13 -54.35 1.16 -35.28
CA PHE A 13 -53.61 0.10 -34.61
C PHE A 13 -52.99 0.70 -33.34
N THR A 14 -53.70 0.58 -32.21
CA THR A 14 -53.09 0.73 -30.89
C THR A 14 -52.21 -0.50 -30.64
N LEU A 15 -50.89 -0.33 -30.79
CA LEU A 15 -49.94 -1.26 -30.17
C LEU A 15 -50.06 -1.11 -28.66
N VAL A 16 -50.83 -2.00 -28.02
CA VAL A 16 -50.81 -2.18 -26.58
C VAL A 16 -49.52 -2.93 -26.25
N LEU A 17 -48.45 -2.19 -25.95
CA LEU A 17 -47.32 -2.75 -25.23
C LEU A 17 -47.80 -3.08 -23.81
N PRO A 18 -47.69 -4.33 -23.34
CA PRO A 18 -47.99 -4.63 -21.94
C PRO A 18 -47.01 -3.84 -21.07
N SER A 19 -47.54 -2.87 -20.34
CA SER A 19 -46.86 -2.16 -19.26
C SER A 19 -46.70 -3.14 -18.10
N VAL A 20 -45.77 -4.09 -18.23
CA VAL A 20 -45.25 -4.78 -17.05
C VAL A 20 -44.32 -3.77 -16.41
N VAL A 21 -44.86 -3.02 -15.46
CA VAL A 21 -44.07 -2.35 -14.43
C VAL A 21 -43.59 -3.48 -13.51
N PRO A 22 -42.29 -3.83 -13.49
CA PRO A 22 -41.79 -4.52 -12.32
C PRO A 22 -41.75 -3.48 -11.21
N ASP A 23 -42.74 -3.51 -10.33
CA ASP A 23 -42.58 -3.05 -8.95
C ASP A 23 -41.57 -3.98 -8.27
N ALA A 24 -40.30 -3.74 -8.57
CA ALA A 24 -39.21 -4.11 -7.71
C ALA A 24 -38.78 -2.81 -7.03
N PRO A 25 -38.70 -2.73 -5.68
CA PRO A 25 -38.03 -1.61 -5.06
C PRO A 25 -36.63 -1.58 -5.66
N ALA A 26 -36.26 -0.47 -6.31
CA ALA A 26 -34.89 -0.23 -6.67
C ALA A 26 -34.08 -0.39 -5.37
N SER A 27 -33.39 -1.53 -5.22
CA SER A 27 -32.33 -1.60 -4.24
C SER A 27 -31.42 -0.44 -4.62
N ARG A 28 -31.25 0.54 -3.74
CA ARG A 28 -30.14 1.49 -3.82
C ARG A 28 -28.86 0.67 -3.70
N ALA A 29 -28.48 0.00 -4.78
CA ALA A 29 -27.26 -0.78 -4.84
C ALA A 29 -26.15 0.24 -5.00
N GLY A 30 -25.38 0.42 -3.94
CA GLY A 30 -24.18 1.23 -3.95
C GLY A 30 -23.19 0.80 -5.02
N VAL A 31 -22.26 1.68 -5.39
CA VAL A 31 -21.15 1.34 -6.30
C VAL A 31 -20.02 0.74 -5.47
N GLU A 32 -19.64 -0.50 -5.75
CA GLU A 32 -18.44 -1.12 -5.15
C GLU A 32 -17.19 -0.63 -5.88
N LEU A 33 -16.24 -0.06 -5.15
CA LEU A 33 -14.91 0.23 -5.66
C LEU A 33 -13.98 -0.93 -5.32
N LEU A 34 -13.18 -1.33 -6.32
CA LEU A 34 -12.40 -2.54 -6.31
C LEU A 34 -10.90 -2.25 -6.34
N ASP A 35 -10.18 -2.97 -5.51
CA ASP A 35 -8.77 -3.25 -5.73
C ASP A 35 -8.68 -4.68 -6.31
N PRO A 36 -8.17 -4.86 -7.54
CA PRO A 36 -8.05 -6.16 -8.17
C PRO A 36 -6.90 -6.98 -7.58
N THR A 37 -6.12 -6.39 -6.67
CA THR A 37 -5.13 -7.13 -5.89
C THR A 37 -5.77 -8.15 -4.98
N LEU A 38 -4.94 -9.11 -4.58
CA LEU A 38 -5.19 -10.16 -3.60
C LEU A 38 -6.04 -11.33 -4.14
N PRO A 39 -5.54 -12.59 -4.12
CA PRO A 39 -6.47 -13.68 -3.88
C PRO A 39 -7.21 -13.37 -2.56
N PRO A 40 -8.47 -13.82 -2.36
CA PRO A 40 -9.15 -13.57 -1.10
C PRO A 40 -8.23 -13.92 0.07
N ALA A 41 -7.84 -12.91 0.87
CA ALA A 41 -7.14 -13.17 2.12
C ALA A 41 -8.03 -14.05 3.02
N LEU A 42 -9.34 -14.06 2.76
CA LEU A 42 -10.25 -15.07 3.26
C LEU A 42 -9.96 -16.43 2.59
N PRO A 43 -9.47 -17.43 3.35
CA PRO A 43 -9.44 -18.81 2.88
C PRO A 43 -10.82 -19.24 2.35
N ALA A 44 -10.86 -20.23 1.46
CA ALA A 44 -12.12 -20.87 1.05
C ALA A 44 -12.87 -21.55 2.22
N ARG A 45 -12.22 -21.67 3.39
CA ARG A 45 -12.79 -22.24 4.62
C ARG A 45 -13.52 -21.15 5.40
N THR A 46 -14.53 -21.54 6.17
CA THR A 46 -15.20 -20.63 7.11
C THR A 46 -14.28 -20.31 8.29
N PRO A 47 -14.23 -19.03 8.75
CA PRO A 47 -13.46 -18.69 9.95
C PRO A 47 -13.98 -19.45 11.16
N LYS A 48 -13.08 -19.76 12.09
CA LYS A 48 -13.46 -20.33 13.39
C LYS A 48 -14.25 -19.31 14.20
N CYS A 49 -13.90 -18.03 14.07
CA CYS A 49 -14.69 -16.93 14.57
C CYS A 49 -14.39 -15.62 13.86
N THR A 50 -15.36 -14.71 13.92
CA THR A 50 -15.27 -13.33 13.44
C THR A 50 -15.53 -12.40 14.62
N VAL A 51 -14.69 -11.38 14.78
CA VAL A 51 -14.80 -10.37 15.83
C VAL A 51 -14.93 -9.01 15.17
N ALA A 52 -16.12 -8.43 15.19
CA ALA A 52 -16.33 -7.03 14.83
C ALA A 52 -15.82 -6.16 15.99
N VAL A 53 -14.87 -5.28 15.71
CA VAL A 53 -14.18 -4.48 16.74
C VAL A 53 -14.59 -3.02 16.71
N LEU A 54 -14.96 -2.49 15.54
CA LEU A 54 -15.28 -1.07 15.37
C LEU A 54 -16.42 -0.92 14.36
N ASP A 55 -17.39 -0.08 14.70
CA ASP A 55 -18.43 0.42 13.83
C ASP A 55 -18.55 1.92 14.11
N HIS A 56 -18.08 2.75 13.18
CA HIS A 56 -17.97 4.19 13.40
C HIS A 56 -18.18 4.99 12.13
N ALA A 57 -18.83 6.15 12.27
CA ALA A 57 -19.01 7.12 11.20
C ALA A 57 -18.07 8.32 11.39
N PHE A 58 -17.06 8.42 10.53
CA PHE A 58 -16.15 9.56 10.48
C PHE A 58 -16.82 10.71 9.70
N ALA A 59 -17.40 11.65 10.45
CA ALA A 59 -17.94 12.91 9.93
C ALA A 59 -16.99 14.07 10.25
N VAL A 60 -17.08 15.17 9.50
CA VAL A 60 -16.30 16.38 9.77
C VAL A 60 -17.10 17.34 10.67
N GLY A 61 -16.54 17.70 11.83
CA GLY A 61 -17.08 18.71 12.74
C GLY A 61 -16.26 18.83 14.02
N VAL A 62 -16.41 19.93 14.77
CA VAL A 62 -15.63 20.28 16.00
C VAL A 62 -15.75 19.23 17.12
N ALA A 63 -16.66 18.26 16.99
CA ALA A 63 -16.96 17.23 18.00
C ALA A 63 -16.51 15.80 17.65
N SER A 64 -16.09 15.51 16.41
CA SER A 64 -15.61 14.17 16.02
C SER A 64 -14.08 14.17 15.93
N LEU A 65 -13.45 13.33 16.74
CA LEU A 65 -12.02 13.07 16.61
C LEU A 65 -11.79 12.26 15.33
N PRO A 66 -10.76 12.59 14.52
CA PRO A 66 -10.43 11.80 13.34
C PRO A 66 -9.98 10.39 13.70
N VAL A 67 -9.55 10.19 14.96
CA VAL A 67 -9.17 8.90 15.55
C VAL A 67 -10.23 8.44 16.55
N VAL A 68 -10.59 7.17 16.47
CA VAL A 68 -11.45 6.48 17.44
C VAL A 68 -10.72 5.27 17.98
N SER A 69 -10.88 5.02 19.28
CA SER A 69 -10.26 3.92 20.00
C SER A 69 -11.33 3.14 20.76
N VAL A 70 -11.30 1.82 20.64
CA VAL A 70 -12.27 0.92 21.24
C VAL A 70 -11.54 -0.21 21.95
N ASN A 71 -12.08 -0.64 23.09
CA ASN A 71 -11.51 -1.75 23.83
C ASN A 71 -11.66 -3.04 23.01
N TYR A 72 -10.55 -3.73 22.83
CA TYR A 72 -10.50 -5.05 22.23
C TYR A 72 -10.48 -6.12 23.30
N THR A 73 -11.44 -7.04 23.21
CA THR A 73 -11.48 -8.27 24.00
C THR A 73 -11.81 -9.43 23.10
N GLN A 74 -11.03 -10.49 23.18
CA GLN A 74 -11.26 -11.65 22.32
C GLN A 74 -12.41 -12.52 22.85
N PRO A 75 -13.36 -12.96 22.01
CA PRO A 75 -14.46 -13.80 22.48
C PRO A 75 -13.99 -15.15 23.05
N PRO A 76 -14.68 -15.69 24.07
CA PRO A 76 -14.44 -17.05 24.54
C PRO A 76 -14.52 -18.05 23.38
N GLY A 77 -13.50 -18.90 23.22
CA GLY A 77 -13.40 -19.88 22.13
C GLY A 77 -12.56 -19.45 20.92
N CYS A 78 -12.16 -18.18 20.83
CA CYS A 78 -11.31 -17.63 19.76
C CYS A 78 -9.80 -17.64 20.04
N SER A 79 -9.30 -18.27 21.11
CA SER A 79 -7.88 -18.27 21.50
C SER A 79 -6.83 -18.63 20.43
N ALA A 80 -5.59 -18.18 20.60
CA ALA A 80 -4.46 -18.70 19.82
C ALA A 80 -4.23 -20.23 20.09
N PRO A 81 -3.49 -20.95 19.23
CA PRO A 81 -2.86 -20.50 17.97
C PRO A 81 -3.86 -20.43 16.81
N TRP A 82 -3.63 -19.48 15.91
CA TRP A 82 -4.36 -19.34 14.64
C TRP A 82 -3.45 -19.74 13.50
N THR A 83 -4.01 -20.42 12.51
CA THR A 83 -3.28 -20.68 11.26
C THR A 83 -3.35 -19.50 10.31
N ARG A 84 -4.36 -18.65 10.47
CA ARG A 84 -4.49 -17.39 9.74
C ARG A 84 -5.36 -16.40 10.50
N VAL A 85 -5.05 -15.11 10.38
CA VAL A 85 -5.90 -14.00 10.82
C VAL A 85 -6.03 -13.01 9.68
N VAL A 86 -7.27 -12.64 9.34
CA VAL A 86 -7.58 -11.68 8.29
C VAL A 86 -8.26 -10.47 8.91
N LEU A 87 -7.72 -9.28 8.65
CA LEU A 87 -8.37 -8.01 8.93
C LEU A 87 -9.28 -7.67 7.75
N GLU A 88 -10.54 -7.35 8.03
CA GLU A 88 -11.46 -6.75 7.06
C GLU A 88 -11.81 -5.33 7.53
N VAL A 89 -11.67 -4.36 6.62
CA VAL A 89 -12.15 -2.98 6.80
C VAL A 89 -13.14 -2.70 5.68
N ALA A 90 -14.42 -2.61 6.02
CA ALA A 90 -15.48 -2.23 5.10
C ALA A 90 -15.81 -0.75 5.30
N MET A 91 -15.81 0.03 4.22
CA MET A 91 -16.10 1.45 4.28
C MET A 91 -17.19 1.83 3.28
N ALA A 92 -18.04 2.77 3.66
CA ALA A 92 -19.07 3.36 2.81
C ALA A 92 -19.08 4.88 2.95
N ALA A 93 -19.31 5.57 1.85
CA ALA A 93 -19.37 7.03 1.78
C ALA A 93 -20.79 7.53 1.52
N SER A 94 -21.21 8.55 2.27
CA SER A 94 -22.55 9.14 2.15
C SER A 94 -22.67 10.21 1.06
N ALA A 95 -21.55 10.68 0.52
CA ALA A 95 -21.50 11.76 -0.45
C ALA A 95 -20.19 11.70 -1.26
N PRO A 96 -20.12 12.39 -2.41
CA PRO A 96 -18.88 12.57 -3.16
C PRO A 96 -17.79 13.24 -2.32
N ALA A 97 -16.54 12.91 -2.62
CA ALA A 97 -15.35 13.56 -2.10
C ALA A 97 -14.24 13.51 -3.16
N ARG A 98 -13.71 14.68 -3.51
CA ARG A 98 -12.71 14.80 -4.58
C ARG A 98 -11.28 14.54 -4.09
N LYS A 99 -11.05 14.68 -2.78
CA LYS A 99 -9.76 14.45 -2.16
C LYS A 99 -9.73 13.10 -1.45
N HIS A 100 -8.61 12.39 -1.63
CA HIS A 100 -8.35 11.19 -0.88
C HIS A 100 -8.06 11.52 0.59
N ARG A 101 -8.33 10.56 1.47
CA ARG A 101 -7.95 10.61 2.88
C ARG A 101 -7.16 9.35 3.20
N VAL A 102 -6.02 9.51 3.86
CA VAL A 102 -5.26 8.38 4.37
C VAL A 102 -5.88 7.92 5.70
N ALA A 103 -5.99 6.61 5.87
CA ALA A 103 -6.52 5.98 7.06
C ALA A 103 -5.58 4.87 7.53
N ALA A 104 -5.67 4.51 8.81
CA ALA A 104 -4.88 3.42 9.37
C ALA A 104 -5.60 2.75 10.54
N VAL A 105 -5.22 1.49 10.80
CA VAL A 105 -5.71 0.67 11.91
C VAL A 105 -4.53 0.22 12.78
N TRP A 106 -4.67 0.36 14.09
CA TRP A 106 -3.67 -0.04 15.09
C TRP A 106 -4.22 -0.99 16.15
N LEU A 107 -3.33 -1.84 16.67
CA LEU A 107 -3.50 -2.68 17.86
C LEU A 107 -2.53 -2.23 18.94
N ASP A 108 -2.99 -1.54 19.99
CA ASP A 108 -2.12 -0.97 21.03
C ASP A 108 -0.92 -0.18 20.44
N GLY A 109 -1.17 0.61 19.39
CA GLY A 109 -0.15 1.38 18.66
C GLY A 109 0.64 0.62 17.59
N VAL A 110 0.51 -0.71 17.48
CA VAL A 110 1.08 -1.52 16.38
C VAL A 110 0.23 -1.30 15.13
N GLU A 111 0.81 -0.73 14.08
CA GLU A 111 0.05 -0.48 12.85
C GLU A 111 -0.09 -1.76 12.03
N ILE A 112 -1.31 -2.10 11.63
CA ILE A 112 -1.56 -3.34 10.88
C ILE A 112 -2.10 -3.09 9.46
N LEU A 113 -2.65 -1.90 9.22
CA LEU A 113 -3.13 -1.46 7.92
C LEU A 113 -2.92 0.04 7.76
N ARG A 114 -2.43 0.43 6.58
CA ARG A 114 -2.51 1.79 6.06
C ARG A 114 -3.24 1.74 4.73
N THR A 115 -4.21 2.63 4.54
CA THR A 115 -5.11 2.62 3.39
C THR A 115 -5.42 4.05 2.95
N SER A 116 -5.87 4.25 1.72
CA SER A 116 -6.31 5.54 1.21
C SER A 116 -7.71 5.41 0.61
N THR A 117 -8.57 6.40 0.86
CA THR A 117 -9.93 6.38 0.33
C THR A 117 -9.93 6.49 -1.20
N PRO A 118 -10.82 5.75 -1.89
CA PRO A 118 -10.90 5.78 -3.35
C PRO A 118 -11.49 7.12 -3.85
N PRO A 119 -11.52 7.39 -5.17
CA PRO A 119 -12.15 8.61 -5.64
C PRO A 119 -13.67 8.49 -5.48
N LEU A 120 -14.29 9.49 -4.85
CA LEU A 120 -15.74 9.51 -4.64
C LEU A 120 -16.34 10.55 -5.59
N LEU A 121 -16.34 10.25 -6.89
CA LEU A 121 -16.75 11.21 -7.94
C LEU A 121 -18.26 11.31 -8.13
N THR A 122 -19.03 10.31 -7.69
CA THR A 122 -20.49 10.27 -7.85
C THR A 122 -21.20 10.19 -6.50
N ALA A 123 -22.45 10.67 -6.44
CA ALA A 123 -23.23 10.78 -5.20
C ALA A 123 -23.97 9.48 -4.81
N ALA A 124 -23.76 8.39 -5.55
CA ALA A 124 -24.35 7.10 -5.21
C ALA A 124 -23.57 6.48 -4.04
N ASP A 125 -24.28 5.84 -3.10
CA ASP A 125 -23.78 5.19 -1.89
C ASP A 125 -22.56 4.28 -2.18
N SER A 126 -21.36 4.84 -2.23
CA SER A 126 -20.16 4.13 -2.69
C SER A 126 -19.53 3.37 -1.54
N PHE A 127 -19.09 2.14 -1.78
CA PHE A 127 -18.49 1.31 -0.75
C PHE A 127 -17.29 0.52 -1.27
N TRP A 128 -16.41 0.12 -0.36
CA TRP A 128 -15.25 -0.71 -0.67
C TRP A 128 -14.86 -1.55 0.55
N ARG A 129 -14.08 -2.59 0.29
CA ARG A 129 -13.58 -3.49 1.33
C ARG A 129 -12.09 -3.71 1.16
N VAL A 130 -11.37 -3.63 2.26
CA VAL A 130 -9.95 -3.98 2.35
C VAL A 130 -9.83 -5.25 3.17
N GLN A 131 -9.19 -6.28 2.61
CA GLN A 131 -8.93 -7.53 3.31
C GLN A 131 -7.43 -7.79 3.35
N LYS A 132 -6.85 -7.85 4.56
CA LYS A 132 -5.40 -8.02 4.74
C LYS A 132 -5.08 -9.21 5.63
N ASP A 133 -4.11 -10.02 5.21
CA ASP A 133 -3.54 -11.04 6.08
C ASP A 133 -2.68 -10.39 7.17
N VAL A 134 -3.17 -10.49 8.41
CA VAL A 134 -2.54 -9.92 9.61
C VAL A 134 -2.01 -11.01 10.53
N THR A 135 -1.83 -12.24 10.03
CA THR A 135 -1.31 -13.39 10.80
C THR A 135 0.05 -13.10 11.43
N ARG A 136 0.86 -12.26 10.78
CA ARG A 136 2.13 -11.79 11.34
C ARG A 136 2.01 -11.10 12.70
N TYR A 137 0.87 -10.50 13.00
CA TYR A 137 0.58 -9.82 14.27
C TYR A 137 -0.11 -10.72 15.30
N ALA A 138 -0.06 -12.06 15.11
CA ALA A 138 -0.72 -13.00 16.01
C ALA A 138 -0.26 -12.85 17.47
N ALA A 139 1.00 -12.53 17.73
CA ALA A 139 1.49 -12.31 19.10
C ALA A 139 0.80 -11.14 19.80
N ILE A 140 0.66 -9.99 19.15
CA ILE A 140 -0.04 -8.84 19.75
C ILE A 140 -1.52 -9.15 19.92
N LEU A 141 -2.19 -9.73 18.92
CA LEU A 141 -3.59 -10.16 19.02
C LEU A 141 -3.83 -11.13 20.19
N SER A 142 -2.91 -12.07 20.41
CA SER A 142 -2.99 -13.01 21.54
C SER A 142 -2.72 -12.32 22.88
N ARG A 143 -1.78 -11.37 22.94
CA ARG A 143 -1.49 -10.58 24.15
C ARG A 143 -2.72 -9.77 24.58
N LEU A 144 -3.43 -9.19 23.61
CA LEU A 144 -4.62 -8.36 23.86
C LEU A 144 -5.90 -9.16 24.13
N ALA A 145 -5.85 -10.50 24.16
CA ALA A 145 -7.04 -11.32 24.38
C ALA A 145 -7.76 -10.99 25.70
N GLY A 146 -7.02 -10.56 26.73
CA GLY A 146 -7.53 -10.16 28.05
C GLY A 146 -7.82 -8.66 28.21
N GLY A 147 -7.67 -7.86 27.15
CA GLY A 147 -7.83 -6.40 27.17
C GLY A 147 -6.74 -5.69 26.38
N GLY A 148 -7.15 -4.69 25.59
CA GLY A 148 -6.29 -3.87 24.74
C GLY A 148 -7.13 -2.85 23.99
N THR A 149 -6.54 -2.14 23.03
CA THR A 149 -7.20 -1.10 22.25
C THR A 149 -7.00 -1.34 20.75
N VAL A 150 -8.10 -1.36 20.01
CA VAL A 150 -8.08 -1.17 18.55
C VAL A 150 -8.35 0.29 18.28
N SER A 151 -7.52 0.92 17.44
CA SER A 151 -7.73 2.30 17.02
C SER A 151 -7.80 2.40 15.51
N MET A 152 -8.66 3.27 14.99
CA MET A 152 -8.71 3.61 13.58
C MET A 152 -8.71 5.13 13.43
N ILE A 153 -7.96 5.63 12.45
CA ILE A 153 -8.05 7.02 12.03
C ILE A 153 -8.53 7.08 10.58
N VAL A 154 -9.28 8.13 10.27
CA VAL A 154 -9.41 8.64 8.91
C VAL A 154 -8.93 10.08 8.92
N ASP A 155 -7.82 10.36 8.24
CA ASP A 155 -7.19 11.68 8.28
C ASP A 155 -8.13 12.74 7.68
N ASN A 156 -8.30 13.83 8.41
CA ASN A 156 -9.19 14.93 8.06
C ASN A 156 -8.43 16.18 7.61
N SER A 157 -7.15 16.04 7.25
CA SER A 157 -6.33 17.12 6.68
C SER A 157 -6.86 17.60 5.32
N ALA A 158 -7.72 16.83 4.65
CA ALA A 158 -8.38 17.19 3.40
C ALA A 158 -9.66 18.04 3.60
N VAL A 159 -9.74 19.19 2.91
CA VAL A 159 -10.75 20.26 3.09
C VAL A 159 -12.11 19.96 2.40
N ASP A 160 -12.37 18.76 1.91
CA ASP A 160 -13.67 18.42 1.29
C ASP A 160 -14.60 17.77 2.34
N LEU A 161 -15.28 18.64 3.10
CA LEU A 161 -15.85 18.35 4.43
C LEU A 161 -17.25 17.71 4.41
N ALA A 162 -17.79 17.34 3.25
CA ALA A 162 -19.20 16.91 3.12
C ALA A 162 -19.42 15.38 3.28
N ALA A 163 -18.42 14.55 2.99
CA ALA A 163 -18.59 13.09 2.96
C ALA A 163 -18.35 12.44 4.33
N VAL A 164 -19.41 11.85 4.89
CA VAL A 164 -19.32 10.96 6.05
C VAL A 164 -18.84 9.59 5.57
N LEU A 165 -17.83 9.04 6.25
CA LEU A 165 -17.32 7.70 5.99
C LEU A 165 -17.71 6.77 7.13
N ALA A 166 -18.64 5.86 6.87
CA ALA A 166 -18.94 4.76 7.78
C ALA A 166 -17.88 3.68 7.60
N ALA A 167 -17.25 3.23 8.68
CA ALA A 167 -16.23 2.20 8.69
C ALA A 167 -16.60 1.08 9.66
N ASN A 168 -16.50 -0.15 9.19
CA ASN A 168 -16.60 -1.37 9.99
C ASN A 168 -15.27 -2.12 9.94
N VAL A 169 -14.71 -2.45 11.11
CA VAL A 169 -13.47 -3.23 11.23
C VAL A 169 -13.77 -4.56 11.89
N SER A 170 -13.33 -5.64 11.25
CA SER A 170 -13.53 -7.01 11.71
C SER A 170 -12.25 -7.85 11.59
N PHE A 171 -12.04 -8.76 12.53
CA PHE A 171 -11.00 -9.80 12.46
C PHE A 171 -11.62 -11.18 12.25
N HIS A 172 -11.12 -11.92 11.26
CA HIS A 172 -11.50 -13.29 10.99
C HIS A 172 -10.37 -14.24 11.39
N PHE A 173 -10.63 -15.11 12.36
CA PHE A 173 -9.66 -16.06 12.91
C PHE A 173 -9.88 -17.46 12.36
N TYR A 174 -8.84 -18.06 11.80
CA TYR A 174 -8.87 -19.40 11.23
C TYR A 174 -8.04 -20.39 12.05
N ARG A 175 -8.52 -21.63 12.14
CA ARG A 175 -7.80 -22.77 12.73
C ARG A 175 -8.02 -24.04 11.90
N GLY A 176 -7.12 -25.00 12.05
CA GLY A 176 -7.16 -26.31 11.38
C GLY A 176 -5.89 -26.56 10.57
N GLU A 177 -5.68 -27.78 10.10
CA GLU A 177 -4.50 -28.10 9.29
C GLU A 177 -4.38 -27.14 8.10
N LEU A 178 -3.25 -26.44 8.03
CA LEU A 178 -2.78 -25.84 6.78
C LEU A 178 -2.48 -27.04 5.89
N SER A 179 -3.26 -27.25 4.83
CA SER A 179 -2.78 -28.10 3.76
C SER A 179 -1.42 -27.54 3.35
N ALA A 180 -0.41 -28.39 3.12
CA ALA A 180 0.91 -27.96 2.64
C ALA A 180 0.81 -26.99 1.44
N SER A 181 -0.33 -27.03 0.74
CA SER A 181 -0.74 -26.18 -0.37
C SER A 181 -1.21 -24.75 -0.04
N SER A 182 -1.44 -24.37 1.22
CA SER A 182 -2.13 -23.11 1.60
C SER A 182 -1.29 -22.13 2.43
N THR A 183 0.03 -22.13 2.24
CA THR A 183 0.96 -21.44 3.13
C THR A 183 1.20 -19.96 2.82
N HIS A 184 0.77 -19.42 1.66
CA HIS A 184 1.12 -18.05 1.28
C HIS A 184 -0.02 -17.35 0.52
N THR A 185 -0.59 -16.31 1.11
CA THR A 185 -1.60 -15.44 0.46
C THR A 185 -1.45 -14.00 0.98
N GLY A 186 -0.20 -13.57 1.15
CA GLY A 186 0.19 -12.20 1.40
C GLY A 186 1.30 -11.77 0.43
N HIS A 187 1.58 -10.48 0.35
CA HIS A 187 2.65 -9.93 -0.49
C HIS A 187 4.00 -10.62 -0.19
N PRO A 188 4.78 -10.99 -1.22
CA PRO A 188 6.11 -11.57 -1.06
C PRO A 188 7.08 -10.65 -0.29
N GLY A 189 7.20 -10.84 1.03
CA GLY A 189 8.10 -10.08 1.90
C GLY A 189 9.24 -10.93 2.50
N VAL A 190 10.10 -10.32 3.32
CA VAL A 190 11.21 -11.03 4.02
C VAL A 190 10.63 -12.11 4.96
N TRP A 191 9.36 -11.95 5.33
CA TRP A 191 8.51 -12.92 6.00
C TRP A 191 8.50 -14.33 5.42
N GLY A 192 8.79 -14.53 4.12
CA GLY A 192 8.97 -15.87 3.57
C GLY A 192 10.05 -16.70 4.29
N LEU A 193 11.05 -16.06 4.91
CA LEU A 193 12.07 -16.71 5.76
C LEU A 193 11.56 -17.03 7.17
N TYR A 194 10.55 -16.31 7.62
CA TYR A 194 10.07 -16.29 9.01
C TYR A 194 8.63 -16.78 9.03
N ARG A 195 8.46 -18.07 8.69
CA ARG A 195 7.16 -18.77 8.63
C ARG A 195 6.34 -18.63 9.91
N GLU A 196 7.01 -18.46 11.04
CA GLU A 196 6.40 -18.24 12.34
C GLU A 196 6.28 -16.74 12.62
N PRO A 197 5.08 -16.26 13.01
CA PRO A 197 4.92 -14.92 13.57
C PRO A 197 5.94 -14.64 14.67
N ALA A 198 6.33 -13.37 14.80
CA ALA A 198 7.18 -12.93 15.90
C ALA A 198 6.54 -13.27 17.25
N ASP A 199 7.35 -13.53 18.27
CA ASP A 199 6.88 -13.76 19.64
C ASP A 199 6.43 -12.45 20.30
N LEU A 200 7.02 -11.32 19.89
CA LEU A 200 6.70 -9.98 20.36
C LEU A 200 6.69 -8.99 19.20
N VAL A 201 5.78 -8.01 19.24
CA VAL A 201 5.74 -6.89 18.31
C VAL A 201 5.71 -5.60 19.13
N ILE A 202 6.73 -4.77 18.98
CA ILE A 202 6.86 -3.48 19.69
C ILE A 202 6.58 -2.37 18.67
N PRO A 203 5.62 -1.46 18.93
CA PRO A 203 5.35 -0.35 18.03
C PRO A 203 6.44 0.73 18.13
N ILE A 204 6.91 1.19 16.97
CA ILE A 204 7.69 2.42 16.80
C ILE A 204 6.72 3.48 16.29
N SER A 205 6.02 4.11 17.24
CA SER A 205 4.91 5.02 16.96
C SER A 205 4.82 6.09 18.06
N ARG A 206 3.96 7.10 17.88
CA ARG A 206 3.70 8.12 18.89
C ARG A 206 2.97 7.52 20.08
N GLU A 207 3.48 7.77 21.27
CA GLU A 207 2.90 7.30 22.52
C GLU A 207 1.45 7.80 22.69
N HIS A 208 0.55 6.92 23.14
CA HIS A 208 -0.88 7.17 23.39
C HIS A 208 -1.73 7.66 22.21
N GLY A 209 -1.15 7.78 21.01
CA GLY A 209 -1.78 8.47 19.90
C GLY A 209 -1.92 9.96 20.20
N SER A 210 -1.51 10.81 19.26
CA SER A 210 -1.73 12.25 19.44
C SER A 210 -3.20 12.59 19.23
N TYR A 211 -3.75 13.43 20.10
CA TYR A 211 -5.09 13.98 19.91
C TYR A 211 -5.19 14.58 18.50
N GLY A 212 -6.10 14.05 17.69
CA GLY A 212 -6.33 14.49 16.32
C GLY A 212 -5.40 13.94 15.22
N SER A 213 -4.31 13.23 15.52
CA SER A 213 -3.39 12.73 14.47
C SER A 213 -2.99 11.25 14.59
N GLY A 214 -3.55 10.49 15.53
CA GLY A 214 -3.30 9.04 15.65
C GLY A 214 -1.88 8.68 16.10
N PHE A 215 -1.44 7.46 15.76
CA PHE A 215 -0.18 6.88 16.25
C PHE A 215 1.03 7.08 15.32
N TRP A 216 0.82 7.45 14.05
CA TRP A 216 1.95 7.73 13.18
C TRP A 216 2.71 8.99 13.61
N PHE A 217 3.99 9.03 13.29
CA PHE A 217 4.78 10.25 13.29
C PHE A 217 4.52 11.04 12.02
N GLN A 218 4.64 12.36 12.11
CA GLN A 218 4.73 13.23 10.97
C GLN A 218 6.15 13.80 10.91
N ILE A 219 6.90 13.48 9.86
CA ILE A 219 8.15 14.19 9.57
C ILE A 219 7.82 15.39 8.70
N SER A 220 8.28 16.59 9.07
CA SER A 220 8.13 17.81 8.27
C SER A 220 9.38 18.65 8.38
N GLY A 221 9.93 19.10 7.24
CA GLY A 221 11.20 19.85 7.24
C GLY A 221 12.38 19.02 7.78
N ASN A 222 13.26 19.66 8.57
CA ASN A 222 14.44 19.05 9.20
C ASN A 222 14.19 19.00 10.74
N PRO A 223 14.31 17.85 11.44
CA PRO A 223 14.87 16.58 10.99
C PRO A 223 13.94 15.73 10.11
N HIS A 224 14.55 15.12 9.09
CA HIS A 224 13.90 14.15 8.19
C HIS A 224 13.76 12.75 8.83
N ALA A 225 13.79 12.66 10.16
CA ALA A 225 13.67 11.42 10.92
C ALA A 225 12.94 11.64 12.24
N VAL A 226 12.32 10.57 12.71
CA VAL A 226 11.60 10.46 13.98
C VAL A 226 12.08 9.21 14.69
N ALA A 227 12.13 9.26 16.01
CA ALA A 227 12.67 8.19 16.82
C ALA A 227 11.74 7.80 17.96
N ALA A 228 11.77 6.52 18.33
CA ALA A 228 11.16 6.03 19.55
C ALA A 228 12.18 5.21 20.35
N PRO A 229 12.19 5.33 21.69
CA PRO A 229 12.98 4.44 22.53
C PRO A 229 12.33 3.05 22.56
N VAL A 230 13.15 2.00 22.40
CA VAL A 230 12.71 0.61 22.55
C VAL A 230 13.64 -0.19 23.42
N THR A 231 13.08 -1.04 24.26
CA THR A 231 13.85 -2.02 25.04
C THR A 231 13.60 -3.40 24.46
N VAL A 232 14.66 -4.03 23.97
CA VAL A 232 14.61 -5.37 23.36
C VAL A 232 14.97 -6.41 24.43
N PRO A 233 14.18 -7.50 24.58
CA PRO A 233 14.53 -8.59 25.48
C PRO A 233 15.90 -9.19 25.14
N ARG A 234 16.72 -9.39 26.18
CA ARG A 234 18.12 -9.86 26.05
C ARG A 234 18.26 -11.25 25.43
N ASN A 235 17.18 -12.02 25.36
CA ASN A 235 17.11 -13.33 24.73
C ASN A 235 16.55 -13.29 23.30
N THR A 236 16.40 -12.11 22.69
CA THR A 236 15.97 -11.98 21.29
C THR A 236 17.04 -12.51 20.35
N TYR A 237 16.71 -13.52 19.53
CA TYR A 237 17.67 -14.10 18.57
C TYR A 237 17.45 -13.65 17.11
N ARG A 238 16.35 -12.93 16.83
CA ARG A 238 16.03 -12.38 15.51
C ARG A 238 15.16 -11.13 15.66
N SER A 239 15.37 -10.16 14.77
CA SER A 239 14.62 -8.91 14.77
C SER A 239 14.40 -8.39 13.35
N VAL A 240 13.18 -7.94 13.04
CA VAL A 240 12.80 -7.31 11.77
C VAL A 240 12.03 -6.03 12.04
N LEU A 241 12.39 -4.94 11.38
CA LEU A 241 11.68 -3.68 11.43
C LEU A 241 10.80 -3.54 10.19
N GLU A 242 9.49 -3.46 10.37
CA GLU A 242 8.51 -3.21 9.32
C GLU A 242 8.12 -1.73 9.35
N ILE A 243 8.27 -1.00 8.25
CA ILE A 243 8.01 0.45 8.19
C ILE A 243 6.82 0.75 7.27
N PHE A 244 5.85 1.51 7.79
CA PHE A 244 4.72 2.05 7.04
C PHE A 244 4.98 3.49 6.66
N VAL A 245 4.65 3.86 5.42
CA VAL A 245 4.89 5.20 4.89
C VAL A 245 3.71 5.70 4.06
N SER A 246 3.37 6.98 4.22
CA SER A 246 2.52 7.72 3.27
C SER A 246 3.07 9.14 3.12
N TYR A 247 2.89 9.72 1.94
CA TYR A 247 3.46 11.00 1.55
C TYR A 247 2.35 11.97 1.19
N HIS A 248 2.54 13.24 1.48
CA HIS A 248 1.45 14.20 1.48
C HIS A 248 1.88 15.55 0.89
N ALA A 249 0.88 16.37 0.55
CA ALA A 249 1.08 17.69 -0.02
C ALA A 249 1.97 17.64 -1.28
N ASP A 250 3.14 18.30 -1.28
CA ASP A 250 4.01 18.39 -2.47
C ASP A 250 4.61 17.04 -2.89
N ASP A 251 4.60 16.06 -1.99
CA ASP A 251 5.10 14.71 -2.27
C ASP A 251 4.00 13.72 -2.63
N GLU A 252 2.71 14.10 -2.71
CA GLU A 252 1.62 13.21 -3.21
C GLU A 252 1.89 12.63 -4.61
N SER A 253 2.73 13.31 -5.38
CA SER A 253 3.18 12.88 -6.70
C SER A 253 4.71 12.92 -6.83
N TRP A 254 5.47 12.66 -5.75
CA TRP A 254 6.93 12.79 -5.73
C TRP A 254 7.61 12.09 -6.90
N TYR A 255 7.11 10.93 -7.34
CA TYR A 255 7.63 10.14 -8.46
C TYR A 255 7.54 10.85 -9.82
N MET A 256 6.75 11.92 -9.93
CA MET A 256 6.67 12.77 -11.11
C MET A 256 7.45 14.08 -10.95
N ASN A 257 7.97 14.40 -9.76
CA ASN A 257 8.56 15.70 -9.46
C ASN A 257 9.76 15.99 -10.39
N PRO A 258 9.73 17.09 -11.18
CA PRO A 258 10.89 17.47 -11.98
C PRO A 258 12.03 17.91 -11.06
N LEU A 259 13.26 17.81 -11.55
CA LEU A 259 14.42 18.41 -10.87
C LEU A 259 14.78 19.74 -11.55
N ARG A 260 14.64 20.87 -10.84
CA ARG A 260 15.00 22.20 -11.34
C ARG A 260 15.93 22.92 -10.35
N PHE A 261 17.12 23.31 -10.81
CA PHE A 261 18.16 23.92 -9.97
C PHE A 261 18.06 25.46 -9.83
N THR A 262 17.24 26.11 -10.65
CA THR A 262 17.02 27.58 -10.65
C THR A 262 15.56 27.82 -11.02
N TYR A 263 14.79 28.68 -10.33
CA TYR A 263 13.69 29.50 -10.89
C TYR A 263 13.03 30.43 -9.84
N ASN A 264 12.46 31.54 -10.32
CA ASN A 264 11.94 32.70 -9.56
C ASN A 264 10.80 32.35 -8.58
N ALA A 265 10.84 32.96 -7.40
CA ALA A 265 9.79 32.88 -6.38
C ALA A 265 8.47 33.47 -6.89
N GLY A 266 7.46 32.63 -7.12
CA GLY A 266 6.12 33.08 -7.53
C GLY A 266 5.16 31.99 -8.01
N ASP A 267 5.65 30.87 -8.54
CA ASP A 267 4.80 29.80 -9.08
C ASP A 267 4.59 28.65 -8.06
N VAL A 268 3.35 28.17 -7.90
CA VAL A 268 2.98 27.00 -7.08
C VAL A 268 3.75 25.73 -7.52
N ALA A 269 4.23 25.68 -8.76
CA ALA A 269 5.09 24.62 -9.29
C ALA A 269 6.52 24.59 -8.68
N ALA A 270 6.91 25.59 -7.88
CA ALA A 270 8.24 25.68 -7.27
C ALA A 270 8.43 24.75 -6.05
N SER A 271 7.35 24.34 -5.38
CA SER A 271 7.44 23.55 -4.15
C SER A 271 7.72 22.06 -4.40
N THR A 272 7.51 21.56 -5.61
CA THR A 272 7.65 20.15 -6.01
C THR A 272 8.91 19.85 -6.84
N ALA A 273 9.85 20.81 -6.99
CA ALA A 273 10.90 20.73 -8.01
C ALA A 273 12.25 20.11 -7.55
N ASN A 274 12.23 19.12 -6.66
CA ASN A 274 13.45 18.49 -6.11
C ASN A 274 13.79 17.11 -6.70
N GLY A 275 13.12 16.71 -7.79
CA GLY A 275 13.35 15.45 -8.48
C GLY A 275 12.61 14.24 -7.88
N GLY A 276 12.45 13.21 -8.70
CA GLY A 276 11.62 12.05 -8.41
C GLY A 276 12.25 10.97 -7.55
N PHE A 277 13.15 11.29 -6.60
CA PHE A 277 13.80 10.29 -5.75
C PHE A 277 13.54 10.55 -4.27
N ARG A 278 13.17 9.50 -3.53
CA ARG A 278 13.02 9.48 -2.07
C ARG A 278 13.66 8.20 -1.53
N GLN A 279 14.32 8.28 -0.37
CA GLN A 279 14.88 7.09 0.29
C GLN A 279 14.36 7.00 1.73
N LEU A 280 13.52 6.00 1.99
CA LEU A 280 13.19 5.56 3.34
C LEU A 280 14.44 4.94 3.98
N TYR A 281 14.69 5.22 5.25
CA TYR A 281 15.81 4.63 5.99
C TYR A 281 15.49 4.43 7.46
N ALA A 282 16.26 3.57 8.11
CA ALA A 282 16.23 3.38 9.56
C ALA A 282 17.63 3.46 10.17
N THR A 283 17.69 3.87 11.44
CA THR A 283 18.90 3.85 12.26
C THR A 283 18.63 3.23 13.63
N VAL A 284 19.63 2.56 14.19
CA VAL A 284 19.68 2.14 15.60
C VAL A 284 20.82 2.90 16.28
N ASP A 285 20.50 3.69 17.30
CA ASP A 285 21.45 4.57 18.02
C ASP A 285 22.30 5.41 17.05
N GLY A 286 21.65 6.02 16.05
CA GLY A 286 22.29 6.82 15.00
C GLY A 286 23.03 6.03 13.90
N ARG A 287 23.15 4.70 14.00
CA ARG A 287 23.79 3.85 12.99
C ARG A 287 22.79 3.39 11.93
N PHE A 288 23.07 3.62 10.65
CA PHE A 288 22.23 3.17 9.54
C PHE A 288 22.12 1.63 9.47
N VAL A 289 20.89 1.11 9.43
CA VAL A 289 20.62 -0.34 9.43
C VAL A 289 19.90 -0.83 8.18
N GLY A 290 19.46 0.07 7.30
CA GLY A 290 18.81 -0.28 6.04
C GLY A 290 17.94 0.85 5.49
N GLY A 291 17.42 0.67 4.28
CA GLY A 291 16.52 1.61 3.64
C GLY A 291 15.96 1.11 2.31
N HIS A 292 14.92 1.76 1.81
CA HIS A 292 14.21 1.40 0.58
C HIS A 292 13.84 2.65 -0.21
N VAL A 293 13.67 2.52 -1.51
CA VAL A 293 12.89 3.48 -2.29
C VAL A 293 11.42 3.08 -2.17
N PRO A 294 10.56 3.93 -1.61
CA PRO A 294 9.15 3.57 -1.40
C PRO A 294 8.47 3.28 -2.74
N TYR A 295 7.58 2.29 -2.76
CA TYR A 295 6.70 2.06 -3.91
C TYR A 295 5.80 3.28 -4.17
N ALA A 296 5.64 3.65 -5.43
CA ALA A 296 4.87 4.82 -5.85
C ALA A 296 3.37 4.51 -5.92
N VAL A 297 2.72 4.42 -4.74
CA VAL A 297 1.25 4.36 -4.66
C VAL A 297 0.62 5.64 -5.23
N ILE A 298 -0.26 5.48 -6.21
CA ILE A 298 -0.93 6.62 -6.84
C ILE A 298 -2.24 6.89 -6.09
N TYR A 299 -2.34 8.02 -5.40
CA TYR A 299 -3.59 8.36 -4.72
C TYR A 299 -4.70 8.72 -5.71
N SER A 300 -5.94 8.51 -5.27
CA SER A 300 -7.14 8.66 -6.09
C SER A 300 -7.41 10.08 -6.59
N SER A 301 -6.81 11.10 -5.99
CA SER A 301 -6.86 12.48 -6.47
C SER A 301 -5.71 12.86 -7.41
N SER A 302 -4.72 11.98 -7.60
CA SER A 302 -3.51 12.26 -8.38
C SER A 302 -3.67 11.90 -9.86
N ILE A 303 -2.95 12.63 -10.71
CA ILE A 303 -2.84 12.45 -12.17
C ILE A 303 -4.16 12.74 -12.91
N ASN A 304 -5.12 11.83 -12.83
CA ASN A 304 -6.46 11.98 -13.39
C ASN A 304 -7.43 11.13 -12.55
N PRO A 305 -8.33 11.75 -11.78
CA PRO A 305 -9.16 11.01 -10.82
C PRO A 305 -10.14 10.04 -11.46
N TYR A 306 -10.50 10.23 -12.74
CA TYR A 306 -11.41 9.34 -13.47
C TYR A 306 -10.79 7.98 -13.77
N LEU A 307 -9.46 7.86 -13.77
CA LEU A 307 -8.76 6.58 -13.97
C LEU A 307 -9.03 5.60 -12.82
N TRP A 308 -9.34 6.11 -11.63
CA TRP A 308 -9.36 5.31 -10.39
C TRP A 308 -10.77 4.88 -9.97
N SER A 309 -11.75 4.94 -10.87
CA SER A 309 -13.14 4.56 -10.62
C SER A 309 -13.72 3.68 -11.72
N PRO A 310 -14.32 2.51 -11.41
CA PRO A 310 -14.49 1.92 -10.07
C PRO A 310 -13.28 1.08 -9.60
N VAL A 311 -12.18 1.03 -10.35
CA VAL A 311 -10.97 0.27 -10.00
C VAL A 311 -9.89 1.23 -9.53
N THR A 312 -9.37 1.06 -8.32
CA THR A 312 -8.33 1.94 -7.75
C THR A 312 -6.93 1.61 -8.23
N ALA A 313 -6.00 2.54 -8.05
CA ALA A 313 -4.59 2.30 -8.33
C ALA A 313 -3.98 1.20 -7.43
N ILE A 314 -2.94 0.53 -7.94
CA ILE A 314 -2.19 -0.52 -7.23
C ILE A 314 -1.74 -0.05 -5.84
N GLY A 315 -2.09 -0.82 -4.80
CA GLY A 315 -1.66 -0.59 -3.42
C GLY A 315 -2.39 0.57 -2.70
N THR A 316 -3.46 1.12 -3.28
CA THR A 316 -4.23 2.22 -2.64
C THR A 316 -4.97 1.73 -1.39
N PHE A 317 -5.57 0.54 -1.46
CA PHE A 317 -6.35 -0.02 -0.37
C PHE A 317 -5.49 -0.71 0.69
N ASP A 318 -4.35 -1.29 0.34
CA ASP A 318 -3.32 -1.75 1.27
C ASP A 318 -1.95 -1.16 0.88
N ILE A 319 -1.61 -0.03 1.49
CA ILE A 319 -0.35 0.67 1.20
C ILE A 319 0.83 -0.19 1.68
N PRO A 320 1.79 -0.54 0.79
CA PRO A 320 2.88 -1.45 1.14
C PRO A 320 3.76 -0.97 2.30
N SER A 321 4.11 -1.90 3.18
CA SER A 321 5.13 -1.74 4.23
C SER A 321 6.49 -2.25 3.76
N HIS A 322 7.57 -1.81 4.41
CA HIS A 322 8.96 -2.13 4.01
C HIS A 322 9.73 -2.78 5.15
N ASP A 323 10.32 -3.95 4.91
CA ASP A 323 10.99 -4.76 5.93
C ASP A 323 12.53 -4.57 5.93
N ILE A 324 13.11 -4.28 7.09
CA ILE A 324 14.57 -4.24 7.33
C ILE A 324 14.95 -5.31 8.35
N ASP A 325 15.82 -6.25 7.97
CA ASP A 325 16.32 -7.29 8.89
C ASP A 325 17.42 -6.72 9.80
N LEU A 326 17.10 -6.61 11.09
CA LEU A 326 17.98 -6.09 12.14
C LEU A 326 18.79 -7.18 12.84
N THR A 327 18.60 -8.46 12.47
CA THR A 327 19.31 -9.59 13.09
C THR A 327 20.82 -9.43 13.09
N PRO A 328 21.49 -8.93 12.03
CA PRO A 328 22.93 -8.68 12.07
C PRO A 328 23.40 -7.69 13.14
N PHE A 329 22.49 -6.87 13.68
CA PHE A 329 22.78 -5.77 14.60
C PHE A 329 22.36 -6.04 16.04
N LEU A 330 21.92 -7.26 16.37
CA LEU A 330 21.38 -7.56 17.71
C LEU A 330 22.36 -7.28 18.84
N GLU A 331 23.67 -7.34 18.60
CA GLU A 331 24.69 -6.90 19.58
C GLU A 331 24.40 -5.50 20.15
N LEU A 332 23.88 -4.59 19.32
CA LEU A 332 23.56 -3.22 19.71
C LEU A 332 22.32 -3.13 20.61
N LEU A 333 21.41 -4.10 20.57
CA LEU A 333 20.06 -4.00 21.17
C LEU A 333 19.86 -4.87 22.42
N LEU A 334 20.77 -5.82 22.69
CA LEU A 334 20.56 -6.90 23.68
C LEU A 334 21.08 -6.58 25.10
N ASP A 335 21.35 -5.31 25.40
CA ASP A 335 21.88 -4.92 26.71
C ASP A 335 20.79 -4.69 27.79
N GLY A 336 19.51 -4.74 27.38
CA GLY A 336 18.35 -4.55 28.26
C GLY A 336 18.03 -3.09 28.59
N ARG A 337 18.71 -2.13 27.97
CA ARG A 337 18.44 -0.69 28.09
C ARG A 337 17.56 -0.22 26.94
N PRO A 338 16.95 0.98 27.04
CA PRO A 338 16.30 1.61 25.91
C PRO A 338 17.33 2.02 24.84
N HIS A 339 17.03 1.70 23.58
CA HIS A 339 17.78 2.09 22.39
C HIS A 339 16.92 2.97 21.49
N GLU A 340 17.55 3.87 20.76
CA GLU A 340 16.87 4.73 19.81
C GLU A 340 16.72 4.01 18.46
N VAL A 341 15.47 3.73 18.07
CA VAL A 341 15.16 3.31 16.69
C VAL A 341 14.55 4.51 15.98
N ALA A 342 15.26 5.04 14.99
CA ALA A 342 14.78 6.15 14.17
C ALA A 342 14.45 5.70 12.75
N ILE A 343 13.40 6.29 12.18
CA ILE A 343 12.96 6.09 10.80
C ILE A 343 12.83 7.46 10.13
N GLY A 344 13.19 7.54 8.84
CA GLY A 344 13.20 8.81 8.12
C GLY A 344 13.15 8.66 6.61
N VAL A 345 12.96 9.78 5.91
CA VAL A 345 12.90 9.83 4.44
C VAL A 345 13.84 10.92 3.93
N LYS A 346 14.88 10.52 3.18
CA LYS A 346 15.75 11.49 2.50
C LYS A 346 15.05 12.10 1.31
N ASP A 347 15.37 13.38 1.06
CA ASP A 347 14.82 14.21 0.00
C ASP A 347 13.29 14.44 0.11
N ALA A 348 12.68 14.18 1.27
CA ALA A 348 11.26 14.45 1.51
C ALA A 348 10.94 15.96 1.47
N GLN A 349 9.77 16.30 0.91
CA GLN A 349 9.21 17.66 0.89
C GLN A 349 7.92 17.74 1.72
N LYS A 350 7.67 18.93 2.29
CA LYS A 350 6.56 19.26 3.21
C LYS A 350 6.41 18.30 4.39
N TYR A 351 5.70 17.17 4.21
CA TYR A 351 5.58 16.17 5.26
C TYR A 351 5.23 14.76 4.79
N TRP A 352 5.62 13.78 5.59
CA TRP A 352 5.33 12.35 5.40
C TRP A 352 4.86 11.76 6.74
N LEU A 353 4.00 10.75 6.67
CA LEU A 353 3.54 10.00 7.85
C LEU A 353 4.26 8.66 7.92
N LEU A 354 4.91 8.41 9.05
CA LEU A 354 5.76 7.24 9.29
C LEU A 354 5.35 6.52 10.58
N SER A 355 5.39 5.21 10.56
CA SER A 355 5.34 4.35 11.76
C SER A 355 6.08 3.07 11.44
N ALA A 356 6.48 2.33 12.47
CA ALA A 356 7.07 1.02 12.25
C ALA A 356 6.68 0.03 13.35
N ASN A 357 6.88 -1.24 13.07
CA ASN A 357 6.71 -2.34 14.02
C ASN A 357 8.02 -3.12 14.12
N LEU A 358 8.51 -3.29 15.33
CA LEU A 358 9.68 -4.11 15.63
C LEU A 358 9.21 -5.53 16.00
N HIS A 359 9.41 -6.46 15.06
CA HIS A 359 9.07 -7.87 15.19
C HIS A 359 10.26 -8.64 15.79
N LEU A 360 10.05 -9.30 16.93
CA LEU A 360 11.09 -9.97 17.71
C LEU A 360 10.79 -11.45 17.93
N TRP A 361 11.78 -12.31 17.72
CA TRP A 361 11.72 -13.72 18.10
C TRP A 361 12.67 -13.97 19.28
N VAL A 362 12.15 -14.59 20.34
CA VAL A 362 12.85 -14.73 21.62
C VAL A 362 13.20 -16.19 21.90
N ASP A 363 14.38 -16.40 22.48
CA ASP A 363 14.82 -17.72 22.90
C ASP A 363 14.18 -18.08 24.24
N ARG A 364 13.17 -18.96 24.21
CA ARG A 364 12.44 -19.38 25.41
C ARG A 364 13.26 -20.24 26.37
N TRP A 365 14.44 -20.71 25.95
CA TRP A 365 15.31 -21.57 26.76
C TRP A 365 16.52 -20.85 27.34
N SER A 366 16.64 -19.54 27.11
CA SER A 366 17.75 -18.72 27.60
C SER A 366 17.24 -17.38 28.14
N ASP A 367 17.81 -16.90 29.24
CA ASP A 367 17.51 -15.56 29.77
C ASP A 367 18.21 -14.45 28.96
N ALA A 368 19.28 -14.80 28.24
CA ALA A 368 20.00 -13.91 27.33
C ALA A 368 20.67 -14.71 26.22
N VAL A 369 20.87 -14.06 25.07
CA VAL A 369 21.67 -14.57 23.95
C VAL A 369 22.91 -13.69 23.76
N GLN A 370 23.91 -14.21 23.04
CA GLN A 370 25.07 -13.43 22.63
C GLN A 370 24.97 -13.11 21.14
N ALA A 371 25.42 -11.94 20.73
CA ALA A 371 25.46 -11.56 19.33
C ALA A 371 26.71 -10.72 19.03
N GLY A 372 27.10 -10.66 17.77
CA GLY A 372 28.21 -9.84 17.32
C GLY A 372 28.11 -9.43 15.86
N ILE A 373 28.47 -8.19 15.55
CA ILE A 373 28.58 -7.69 14.17
C ILE A 373 29.90 -8.17 13.56
N VAL A 374 29.84 -8.78 12.39
CA VAL A 374 31.01 -9.28 11.64
C VAL A 374 31.41 -8.33 10.52
N GLU A 375 30.43 -7.84 9.75
CA GLU A 375 30.67 -6.99 8.59
C GLU A 375 29.61 -5.89 8.53
N TYR A 376 30.06 -4.66 8.28
CA TYR A 376 29.20 -3.49 8.10
C TYR A 376 29.66 -2.71 6.88
N THR A 377 29.03 -2.96 5.74
CA THR A 377 29.38 -2.34 4.45
C THR A 377 28.20 -1.52 3.96
N THR A 378 28.27 -0.19 4.13
CA THR A 378 27.22 0.76 3.75
C THR A 378 27.78 1.89 2.89
N PRO A 379 28.19 1.62 1.64
CA PRO A 379 28.52 2.73 0.75
C PRO A 379 27.29 3.63 0.63
N THR A 380 27.49 4.95 0.71
CA THR A 380 26.43 5.92 0.45
C THR A 380 25.81 5.61 -0.92
N LEU A 381 24.49 5.60 -0.98
CA LEU A 381 23.77 5.46 -2.25
C LEU A 381 24.27 6.54 -3.21
N LYS A 382 24.76 6.14 -4.39
CA LYS A 382 25.24 7.07 -5.40
C LYS A 382 24.01 7.65 -6.09
N VAL A 383 23.77 8.93 -5.91
CA VAL A 383 22.64 9.63 -6.53
C VAL A 383 23.19 10.63 -7.54
N ASN A 384 22.90 10.41 -8.82
CA ASN A 384 23.23 11.33 -9.90
C ASN A 384 21.97 12.11 -10.28
N ARG A 385 22.14 13.41 -10.48
CA ARG A 385 21.05 14.36 -10.72
C ARG A 385 21.43 15.24 -11.88
N ASN A 386 20.62 15.22 -12.94
CA ASN A 386 20.84 16.02 -14.14
C ASN A 386 19.53 16.69 -14.56
N GLY A 387 19.60 17.91 -15.07
CA GLY A 387 18.43 18.64 -15.52
C GLY A 387 18.81 19.74 -16.49
N GLN A 388 18.07 19.83 -17.59
CA GLN A 388 18.23 20.86 -18.61
C GLN A 388 16.86 21.43 -18.93
N TRP A 389 16.69 22.71 -18.62
CA TRP A 389 15.41 23.40 -18.75
C TRP A 389 15.59 24.71 -19.51
N HIS A 390 14.68 24.97 -20.44
CA HIS A 390 14.56 26.22 -21.16
C HIS A 390 13.11 26.71 -21.09
N ASN A 391 12.88 27.75 -20.31
CA ASN A 391 11.54 28.22 -19.95
C ASN A 391 10.69 27.08 -19.34
N GLN A 392 9.55 26.76 -19.95
CA GLN A 392 8.64 25.71 -19.48
C GLN A 392 9.05 24.31 -19.94
N ASP A 393 9.88 24.21 -20.98
CA ASP A 393 10.28 22.95 -21.60
C ASP A 393 11.64 22.48 -21.08
N GLY A 394 11.88 21.18 -21.15
CA GLY A 394 13.14 20.60 -20.70
C GLY A 394 12.98 19.17 -20.24
N HIS A 395 14.03 18.66 -19.61
CA HIS A 395 14.04 17.33 -19.01
C HIS A 395 14.91 17.29 -17.77
N SER A 396 14.61 16.35 -16.90
CA SER A 396 15.45 16.00 -15.76
C SER A 396 15.50 14.50 -15.53
N GLU A 397 16.62 14.06 -14.99
CA GLU A 397 16.90 12.67 -14.68
C GLU A 397 17.50 12.56 -13.27
N VAL A 398 17.04 11.58 -12.52
CA VAL A 398 17.62 11.19 -11.23
C VAL A 398 17.88 9.69 -11.26
N ASP A 399 19.15 9.31 -11.17
CA ASP A 399 19.59 7.93 -11.05
C ASP A 399 20.12 7.68 -9.65
N ALA A 400 19.73 6.56 -9.04
CA ALA A 400 20.31 6.12 -7.78
C ALA A 400 20.72 4.66 -7.83
N GLU A 401 21.95 4.35 -7.44
CA GLU A 401 22.42 2.98 -7.32
C GLU A 401 23.26 2.74 -6.06
N GLY A 402 23.13 1.55 -5.50
CA GLY A 402 23.94 1.16 -4.37
C GLY A 402 23.77 -0.30 -4.01
N GLN A 403 24.71 -0.77 -3.21
CA GLN A 403 24.69 -2.11 -2.65
C GLN A 403 25.20 -2.05 -1.22
N LEU A 404 24.44 -2.60 -0.29
CA LEU A 404 24.84 -2.76 1.10
C LEU A 404 25.02 -4.23 1.46
N ARG A 405 25.80 -4.46 2.51
CA ARG A 405 26.02 -5.78 3.07
C ARG A 405 26.25 -5.70 4.57
N PHE A 406 25.45 -6.47 5.32
CA PHE A 406 25.55 -6.63 6.76
C PHE A 406 25.73 -8.10 7.11
N VAL A 407 26.64 -8.39 8.04
CA VAL A 407 26.84 -9.73 8.58
C VAL A 407 26.94 -9.64 10.09
N GLY A 408 26.17 -10.48 10.78
CA GLY A 408 26.24 -10.63 12.23
C GLY A 408 25.93 -12.05 12.64
N TRP A 409 26.35 -12.45 13.83
CA TRP A 409 26.07 -13.75 14.40
C TRP A 409 25.28 -13.63 15.70
N VAL A 410 24.52 -14.68 16.01
CA VAL A 410 23.72 -14.81 17.23
C VAL A 410 23.88 -16.23 17.76
N SER A 411 24.25 -16.37 19.03
CA SER A 411 24.33 -17.64 19.75
C SER A 411 23.14 -17.76 20.70
N SER A 412 22.28 -18.73 20.41
CA SER A 412 21.07 -19.07 21.18
C SER A 412 21.00 -20.57 21.43
N SER A 413 19.95 -21.05 22.09
CA SER A 413 19.63 -22.47 22.23
C SER A 413 19.51 -23.22 20.89
N LYS A 414 19.20 -22.50 19.80
CA LYS A 414 19.15 -23.03 18.43
C LYS A 414 20.54 -23.18 17.78
N GLY A 415 21.60 -22.82 18.51
CA GLY A 415 23.00 -22.82 18.06
C GLY A 415 23.51 -21.43 17.67
N ASN A 416 24.73 -21.39 17.16
CA ASN A 416 25.33 -20.17 16.62
C ASN A 416 24.96 -20.01 15.14
N MET A 417 24.23 -18.95 14.84
CA MET A 417 23.70 -18.63 13.52
C MET A 417 24.32 -17.32 13.02
N THR A 418 24.85 -17.32 11.81
CA THR A 418 25.33 -16.12 11.13
C THR A 418 24.30 -15.68 10.09
N THR A 419 23.78 -14.46 10.23
CA THR A 419 22.86 -13.84 9.30
C THR A 419 23.61 -12.85 8.43
N THR A 420 23.39 -12.95 7.12
CA THR A 420 23.94 -12.08 6.10
C THR A 420 22.80 -11.41 5.36
N VAL A 421 22.75 -10.09 5.37
CA VAL A 421 21.79 -9.28 4.62
C VAL A 421 22.54 -8.56 3.50
N THR A 422 22.06 -8.69 2.27
CA THR A 422 22.56 -7.92 1.13
C THR A 422 21.39 -7.28 0.41
N GLN A 423 21.49 -6.00 0.11
CA GLN A 423 20.49 -5.30 -0.66
C GLN A 423 21.17 -4.55 -1.80
N LYS A 424 20.56 -4.59 -2.98
CA LYS A 424 20.98 -3.82 -4.15
C LYS A 424 19.80 -3.01 -4.64
N VAL A 425 20.03 -1.71 -4.81
CA VAL A 425 19.03 -0.75 -5.29
C VAL A 425 19.51 -0.18 -6.62
N ARG A 426 18.59 -0.10 -7.58
CA ARG A 426 18.74 0.63 -8.84
C ARG A 426 17.44 1.38 -9.11
N PHE A 427 17.53 2.69 -9.13
CA PHE A 427 16.42 3.58 -9.37
C PHE A 427 16.76 4.52 -10.50
N LYS A 428 15.78 4.78 -11.36
CA LYS A 428 15.85 5.80 -12.41
C LYS A 428 14.53 6.52 -12.48
N SER A 429 14.56 7.85 -12.50
CA SER A 429 13.43 8.71 -12.80
C SER A 429 13.81 9.68 -13.90
N GLN A 430 12.94 9.82 -14.89
CA GLN A 430 13.04 10.81 -15.95
C GLN A 430 11.72 11.57 -16.05
N VAL A 431 11.81 12.90 -16.14
CA VAL A 431 10.68 13.79 -16.36
C VAL A 431 11.04 14.70 -17.53
N SER A 432 10.21 14.73 -18.57
CA SER A 432 10.36 15.66 -19.69
C SER A 432 9.10 16.46 -19.92
N VAL A 433 9.27 17.70 -20.39
CA VAL A 433 8.21 18.62 -20.73
C VAL A 433 8.52 19.26 -22.08
N HIS A 434 7.54 19.24 -22.97
CA HIS A 434 7.64 19.69 -24.34
C HIS A 434 6.44 20.56 -24.73
N ASN A 435 6.53 21.17 -25.91
CA ASN A 435 5.46 21.96 -26.52
C ASN A 435 4.99 23.11 -25.63
N ARG A 436 5.94 23.87 -25.05
CA ARG A 436 5.65 25.00 -24.15
C ARG A 436 4.78 24.56 -22.96
N GLY A 437 5.20 23.50 -22.28
CA GLY A 437 4.49 22.96 -21.12
C GLY A 437 3.28 22.09 -21.46
N ALA A 438 2.90 21.95 -22.74
CA ALA A 438 1.66 21.26 -23.11
C ALA A 438 1.75 19.74 -23.05
N VAL A 439 2.95 19.15 -23.12
CA VAL A 439 3.13 17.69 -23.02
C VAL A 439 4.15 17.39 -21.94
N ARG A 440 3.80 16.51 -21.00
CA ARG A 440 4.72 16.00 -19.97
C ARG A 440 4.77 14.48 -20.03
N GLN A 441 5.99 13.95 -19.97
CA GLN A 441 6.25 12.51 -19.88
C GLN A 441 7.06 12.23 -18.61
N VAL A 442 6.72 11.15 -17.93
CA VAL A 442 7.39 10.67 -16.74
C VAL A 442 7.65 9.19 -16.91
N ASP A 443 8.90 8.78 -16.69
CA ASP A 443 9.32 7.38 -16.65
C ASP A 443 10.07 7.13 -15.35
N VAL A 444 9.60 6.18 -14.56
CA VAL A 444 10.25 5.75 -13.31
C VAL A 444 10.46 4.25 -13.37
N VAL A 445 11.63 3.79 -12.96
CA VAL A 445 11.95 2.37 -12.79
C VAL A 445 12.65 2.19 -11.47
N ASN A 446 11.99 1.52 -10.53
CA ASN A 446 12.59 1.06 -9.29
C ASN A 446 12.89 -0.45 -9.38
N LYS A 447 14.13 -0.86 -9.11
CA LYS A 447 14.53 -2.25 -9.02
C LYS A 447 15.30 -2.47 -7.72
N GLU A 448 14.76 -3.31 -6.85
CA GLU A 448 15.41 -3.71 -5.61
C GLU A 448 15.60 -5.21 -5.55
N LYS A 449 16.76 -5.63 -5.03
CA LYS A 449 17.04 -7.03 -4.71
C LYS A 449 17.56 -7.14 -3.29
N THR A 450 16.81 -7.81 -2.43
CA THR A 450 17.21 -8.12 -1.06
C THR A 450 17.48 -9.61 -0.93
N ALA A 451 18.55 -9.98 -0.26
CA ALA A 451 18.82 -11.37 0.08
C ALA A 451 19.28 -11.48 1.53
N VAL A 452 18.64 -12.39 2.25
CA VAL A 452 18.96 -12.73 3.64
C VAL A 452 19.38 -14.19 3.67
N THR A 453 20.57 -14.47 4.18
CA THR A 453 21.10 -15.84 4.29
C THR A 453 21.49 -16.12 5.73
N THR A 454 20.99 -17.22 6.28
CA THR A 454 21.34 -17.72 7.61
C THR A 454 22.18 -18.97 7.49
N LYS A 455 23.31 -19.00 8.19
CA LYS A 455 24.24 -20.15 8.24
C LYS A 455 24.44 -20.63 9.67
N SER A 456 24.59 -21.94 9.84
CA SER A 456 25.13 -22.54 11.07
C SER A 456 26.47 -23.19 10.72
N GLY A 457 27.56 -22.63 11.25
CA GLY A 457 28.91 -22.95 10.75
C GLY A 457 29.02 -22.68 9.25
N GLN A 458 29.42 -23.69 8.47
CA GLN A 458 29.51 -23.58 7.00
C GLN A 458 28.20 -23.95 6.28
N ARG A 459 27.21 -24.51 6.97
CA ARG A 459 25.96 -24.97 6.37
C ARG A 459 24.95 -23.83 6.27
N THR A 460 24.42 -23.59 5.08
CA THR A 460 23.27 -22.68 4.91
C THR A 460 22.01 -23.37 5.40
N VAL A 461 21.34 -22.77 6.39
CA VAL A 461 20.10 -23.30 6.98
C VAL A 461 18.87 -22.59 6.41
N GLY A 462 19.01 -21.33 6.01
CA GLY A 462 17.94 -20.53 5.42
C GLY A 462 18.48 -19.50 4.43
N LYS A 463 17.72 -19.23 3.37
CA LYS A 463 18.00 -18.17 2.40
C LYS A 463 16.69 -17.64 1.83
N VAL A 464 16.51 -16.32 1.84
CA VAL A 464 15.50 -15.63 1.03
C VAL A 464 16.16 -14.70 0.05
N GLN A 465 15.58 -14.61 -1.13
CA GLN A 465 15.83 -13.55 -2.10
C GLN A 465 14.49 -12.96 -2.51
N LEU A 466 14.40 -11.64 -2.43
CA LEU A 466 13.28 -10.85 -2.91
C LEU A 466 13.79 -10.00 -4.06
N LEU A 467 13.06 -9.99 -5.14
CA LEU A 467 13.24 -9.08 -6.27
C LEU A 467 11.94 -8.29 -6.40
N MET A 468 12.07 -6.97 -6.47
CA MET A 468 10.98 -6.07 -6.80
C MET A 468 11.39 -5.24 -8.01
N GLU A 469 10.47 -5.12 -8.97
CA GLU A 469 10.56 -4.21 -10.11
C GLU A 469 9.23 -3.46 -10.26
N ALA A 470 9.30 -2.13 -10.21
CA ALA A 470 8.14 -1.25 -10.27
C ALA A 470 8.36 -0.14 -11.31
N PRO A 471 8.04 -0.39 -12.60
CA PRO A 471 8.04 0.62 -13.62
C PRO A 471 6.73 1.43 -13.59
N LEU A 472 6.84 2.74 -13.78
CA LEU A 472 5.73 3.67 -13.92
C LEU A 472 5.99 4.59 -15.10
N GLN A 473 5.02 4.69 -16.00
CA GLN A 473 5.04 5.62 -17.13
C GLN A 473 3.77 6.46 -17.10
N VAL A 474 3.92 7.78 -17.22
CA VAL A 474 2.80 8.71 -17.26
C VAL A 474 3.04 9.72 -18.37
N GLN A 475 2.09 9.84 -19.27
CA GLN A 475 2.07 10.90 -20.27
C GLN A 475 0.81 11.75 -20.07
N THR A 476 1.00 13.06 -19.98
CA THR A 476 -0.09 14.02 -19.91
C THR A 476 0.04 15.02 -21.05
N SER A 477 -1.09 15.40 -21.65
CA SER A 477 -1.14 16.47 -22.64
C SER A 477 -2.29 17.43 -22.38
N VAL A 478 -2.05 18.72 -22.57
CA VAL A 478 -2.98 19.79 -22.25
C VAL A 478 -3.37 20.52 -23.52
N VAL A 479 -4.68 20.58 -23.79
CA VAL A 479 -5.26 21.33 -24.89
C VAL A 479 -6.09 22.48 -24.31
N ARG A 480 -5.66 23.72 -24.57
CA ARG A 480 -6.37 24.92 -24.10
C ARG A 480 -7.32 25.41 -25.19
N VAL A 481 -8.60 25.55 -24.87
CA VAL A 481 -9.59 26.19 -25.75
C VAL A 481 -9.67 27.67 -25.39
N ALA A 482 -9.55 28.57 -26.38
CA ALA A 482 -9.59 30.02 -26.14
C ALA A 482 -10.93 30.43 -25.51
N GLY A 483 -10.88 31.01 -24.29
CA GLY A 483 -12.07 31.40 -23.53
C GLY A 483 -12.88 30.24 -22.95
N GLY A 484 -12.37 29.01 -22.99
CA GLY A 484 -13.04 27.79 -22.54
C GLY A 484 -12.23 26.95 -21.53
N PRO A 485 -12.77 25.78 -21.12
CA PRO A 485 -12.10 24.87 -20.19
C PRO A 485 -10.82 24.28 -20.79
N THR A 486 -9.92 23.82 -19.93
CA THR A 486 -8.70 23.12 -20.34
C THR A 486 -8.98 21.62 -20.40
N LEU A 487 -8.66 20.98 -21.52
CA LEU A 487 -8.76 19.52 -21.67
C LEU A 487 -7.40 18.88 -21.39
N GLU A 488 -7.35 17.98 -20.42
CA GLU A 488 -6.16 17.22 -20.08
C GLU A 488 -6.35 15.76 -20.47
N ASN A 489 -5.46 15.22 -21.29
CA ASN A 489 -5.42 13.81 -21.63
C ASN A 489 -4.30 13.12 -20.86
N THR A 490 -4.55 11.89 -20.44
CA THR A 490 -3.61 11.09 -19.66
C THR A 490 -3.50 9.70 -20.25
N ARG A 491 -2.27 9.19 -20.32
CA ARG A 491 -1.98 7.77 -20.51
C ARG A 491 -1.02 7.31 -19.43
N LEU A 492 -1.30 6.15 -18.85
CA LEU A 492 -0.57 5.61 -17.71
C LEU A 492 -0.34 4.12 -17.88
N SER A 493 0.86 3.67 -17.52
CA SER A 493 1.21 2.28 -17.34
C SER A 493 1.95 2.16 -16.01
N HIS A 494 1.45 1.33 -15.10
CA HIS A 494 2.05 1.12 -13.79
C HIS A 494 2.10 -0.37 -13.49
N GLN A 495 3.20 -0.84 -12.92
CA GLN A 495 3.35 -2.24 -12.58
C GLN A 495 4.06 -2.41 -11.24
N LEU A 496 3.68 -3.46 -10.52
CA LEU A 496 4.43 -4.05 -9.42
C LEU A 496 4.73 -5.51 -9.77
N HIS A 497 6.00 -5.83 -9.97
CA HIS A 497 6.47 -7.20 -10.12
C HIS A 497 7.33 -7.60 -8.93
N GLU A 498 6.93 -8.66 -8.24
CA GLU A 498 7.70 -9.22 -7.14
C GLU A 498 7.99 -10.70 -7.37
N ALA A 499 9.19 -11.14 -7.00
CA ALA A 499 9.56 -12.54 -7.00
C ALA A 499 10.28 -12.88 -5.69
N ALA A 500 9.80 -13.91 -5.00
CA ALA A 500 10.42 -14.43 -3.80
C ALA A 500 10.94 -15.85 -4.03
N TYR A 501 12.18 -16.07 -3.62
CA TYR A 501 12.83 -17.37 -3.56
C TYR A 501 13.18 -17.65 -2.10
N VAL A 502 12.60 -18.70 -1.53
CA VAL A 502 12.86 -19.15 -0.16
C VAL A 502 13.53 -20.52 -0.24
N LYS A 503 14.64 -20.71 0.45
CA LYS A 503 15.27 -22.01 0.65
C LYS A 503 15.49 -22.22 2.15
N GLU A 504 14.91 -23.27 2.70
CA GLU A 504 15.07 -23.68 4.09
C GLU A 504 15.53 -25.14 4.12
N LEU A 505 16.74 -25.38 4.62
CA LEU A 505 17.39 -26.69 4.54
C LEU A 505 17.35 -27.25 3.10
N SER A 506 16.52 -28.27 2.88
CA SER A 506 16.32 -28.93 1.57
C SER A 506 15.05 -28.47 0.86
N ALA A 507 14.12 -27.80 1.55
CA ALA A 507 12.89 -27.29 0.96
C ALA A 507 13.17 -25.97 0.22
N VAL A 508 12.64 -25.86 -0.99
CA VAL A 508 12.67 -24.63 -1.79
C VAL A 508 11.21 -24.25 -2.04
N SER A 509 10.92 -22.96 -2.00
CA SER A 509 9.64 -22.42 -2.46
C SER A 509 9.86 -21.14 -3.24
N MET A 510 9.06 -20.94 -4.28
CA MET A 510 9.09 -19.75 -5.12
C MET A 510 7.70 -19.18 -5.27
N SER A 511 7.57 -17.87 -5.21
CA SER A 511 6.35 -17.16 -5.56
C SER A 511 6.65 -15.96 -6.44
N THR A 512 5.71 -15.64 -7.31
CA THR A 512 5.75 -14.46 -8.17
C THR A 512 4.43 -13.72 -8.10
N LEU A 513 4.53 -12.40 -8.10
CA LEU A 513 3.43 -11.46 -8.19
C LEU A 513 3.67 -10.55 -9.39
N SER A 514 2.65 -10.34 -10.20
CA SER A 514 2.62 -9.32 -11.22
C SER A 514 1.28 -8.62 -11.16
N ASP A 515 1.29 -7.36 -10.77
CA ASP A 515 0.15 -6.46 -10.85
C ASP A 515 0.46 -5.35 -11.85
N ARG A 516 -0.39 -5.18 -12.86
CA ARG A 516 -0.20 -4.23 -13.96
C ARG A 516 -1.50 -3.48 -14.19
N GLN A 517 -1.39 -2.17 -14.32
CA GLN A 517 -2.48 -1.28 -14.69
C GLN A 517 -2.11 -0.43 -15.89
N GLU A 518 -2.98 -0.44 -16.89
CA GLU A 518 -2.96 0.46 -18.03
C GLU A 518 -4.21 1.31 -17.99
N ALA A 519 -4.04 2.63 -18.09
CA ALA A 519 -5.15 3.55 -18.03
C ALA A 519 -4.98 4.67 -19.05
N GLU A 520 -6.08 5.10 -19.64
CA GLU A 520 -6.14 6.30 -20.46
C GLU A 520 -7.44 7.05 -20.20
N GLY A 521 -7.38 8.37 -20.29
CA GLY A 521 -8.57 9.16 -20.04
C GLY A 521 -8.35 10.63 -20.31
N SER A 522 -9.46 11.35 -20.29
CA SER A 522 -9.53 12.79 -20.53
C SER A 522 -10.34 13.46 -19.43
N ALA A 523 -9.87 14.59 -18.94
CA ALA A 523 -10.55 15.40 -17.94
C ALA A 523 -10.65 16.85 -18.42
N MET A 524 -11.84 17.44 -18.29
CA MET A 524 -12.05 18.87 -18.39
C MET A 524 -11.74 19.50 -17.03
N VAL A 525 -10.74 20.37 -17.04
CA VAL A 525 -10.22 21.06 -15.86
C VAL A 525 -10.61 22.54 -15.93
N HIS A 526 -11.16 23.04 -14.83
CA HIS A 526 -11.46 24.45 -14.62
C HIS A 526 -10.89 24.88 -13.27
N ASP A 527 -10.16 26.00 -13.24
CA ASP A 527 -9.46 26.51 -12.05
C ASP A 527 -8.56 25.47 -11.33
N GLY A 528 -7.95 24.57 -12.10
CA GLY A 528 -7.07 23.52 -11.56
C GLY A 528 -7.79 22.30 -10.99
N GLU A 529 -9.12 22.25 -11.07
CA GLU A 529 -9.91 21.10 -10.64
C GLU A 529 -10.62 20.40 -11.82
N ALA A 530 -10.56 19.07 -11.81
CA ALA A 530 -11.26 18.25 -12.80
C ALA A 530 -12.78 18.24 -12.50
N GLN A 531 -13.58 18.76 -13.44
CA GLN A 531 -15.04 18.89 -13.29
C GLN A 531 -15.81 17.75 -13.96
N TRP A 532 -15.29 17.25 -15.08
CA TRP A 532 -15.87 16.15 -15.83
C TRP A 532 -14.78 15.39 -16.57
N GLY A 533 -14.96 14.10 -16.79
CA GLY A 533 -14.00 13.30 -17.52
C GLY A 533 -14.49 11.90 -17.80
N MET A 534 -13.71 11.19 -18.59
CA MET A 534 -13.91 9.80 -18.94
C MET A 534 -12.56 9.09 -18.94
N ALA A 535 -12.56 7.82 -18.56
CA ALA A 535 -11.38 7.00 -18.56
C ALA A 535 -11.72 5.54 -18.84
N SER A 536 -10.73 4.82 -19.32
CA SER A 536 -10.67 3.38 -19.33
C SER A 536 -9.48 2.92 -18.51
N THR A 537 -9.62 1.79 -17.81
CA THR A 537 -8.53 1.18 -17.06
C THR A 537 -8.62 -0.32 -17.18
N ARG A 538 -7.49 -0.94 -17.54
CA ARG A 538 -7.28 -2.38 -17.58
C ARG A 538 -6.30 -2.76 -16.49
N SER A 539 -6.77 -3.49 -15.48
CA SER A 539 -5.95 -4.07 -14.43
C SER A 539 -5.76 -5.56 -14.64
N TYR A 540 -4.54 -6.03 -14.47
CA TYR A 540 -4.15 -7.42 -14.57
C TYR A 540 -3.34 -7.80 -13.34
N TYR A 541 -3.90 -8.70 -12.53
CA TYR A 541 -3.26 -9.25 -11.36
C TYR A 541 -2.97 -10.73 -11.57
N LYS A 542 -1.74 -11.16 -11.30
CA LYS A 542 -1.33 -12.56 -11.31
C LYS A 542 -0.44 -12.86 -10.13
N TYR A 543 -0.88 -13.79 -9.30
CA TYR A 543 -0.08 -14.41 -8.24
C TYR A 543 0.11 -15.89 -8.55
N ASN A 544 1.32 -16.38 -8.37
CA ASN A 544 1.62 -17.80 -8.53
C ASN A 544 2.68 -18.23 -7.52
N ASP A 545 2.39 -19.27 -6.75
CA ASP A 545 3.37 -19.99 -5.93
C ASP A 545 3.40 -21.48 -6.31
N GLU A 546 4.01 -22.32 -5.48
CA GLU A 546 4.11 -23.77 -5.74
C GLU A 546 2.77 -24.50 -5.75
N ASN A 547 1.75 -23.93 -5.12
CA ASN A 547 0.53 -24.64 -4.75
C ASN A 547 -0.76 -23.91 -5.17
N SER A 548 -0.67 -22.64 -5.49
CA SER A 548 -1.77 -21.72 -5.72
C SER A 548 -1.43 -20.81 -6.89
N CYS A 549 -2.39 -20.65 -7.78
CA CYS A 549 -2.38 -19.57 -8.76
C CYS A 549 -3.67 -18.78 -8.63
N TYR A 550 -3.55 -17.47 -8.76
CA TYR A 550 -4.68 -16.57 -8.89
C TYR A 550 -4.40 -15.56 -10.00
N LEU A 551 -5.39 -15.40 -10.88
CA LEU A 551 -5.36 -14.41 -11.95
C LEU A 551 -6.67 -13.65 -11.93
N ARG A 552 -6.61 -12.32 -12.04
CA ARG A 552 -7.77 -11.47 -12.21
C ARG A 552 -7.50 -10.40 -13.25
N THR A 553 -8.39 -10.28 -14.22
CA THR A 553 -8.38 -9.19 -15.20
C THR A 553 -9.65 -8.39 -15.03
N VAL A 554 -9.51 -7.09 -14.77
CA VAL A 554 -10.64 -6.16 -14.66
C VAL A 554 -10.45 -5.05 -15.68
N THR A 555 -11.45 -4.84 -16.53
CA THR A 555 -11.48 -3.73 -17.50
C THR A 555 -12.65 -2.83 -17.17
N THR A 556 -12.39 -1.54 -17.12
CA THR A 556 -13.37 -0.49 -16.87
C THR A 556 -13.38 0.48 -18.04
N GLU A 557 -14.57 0.99 -18.35
CA GLU A 557 -14.77 2.06 -19.34
C GLU A 557 -15.91 2.95 -18.87
N GLU A 558 -15.71 4.27 -18.95
CA GLU A 558 -16.73 5.27 -18.60
C GLU A 558 -17.29 5.11 -17.18
N GLY A 559 -16.44 4.72 -16.23
CA GLY A 559 -16.83 4.55 -14.82
C GLY A 559 -17.62 3.28 -14.52
N ALA A 560 -17.68 2.32 -15.45
CA ALA A 560 -18.32 1.02 -15.23
C ALA A 560 -17.37 -0.16 -15.52
N ILE A 561 -17.52 -1.26 -14.78
CA ILE A 561 -16.82 -2.51 -15.05
C ILE A 561 -17.43 -3.15 -16.29
N LYS A 562 -16.60 -3.41 -17.31
CA LYS A 562 -16.98 -4.11 -18.54
C LYS A 562 -16.58 -5.58 -18.51
N VAL A 563 -15.44 -5.88 -17.89
CA VAL A 563 -14.90 -7.23 -17.75
C VAL A 563 -14.38 -7.40 -16.32
N ASP A 564 -14.75 -8.49 -15.66
CA ASP A 564 -14.11 -8.98 -14.44
C ASP A 564 -14.00 -10.50 -14.53
N MET A 565 -12.80 -10.97 -14.83
CA MET A 565 -12.51 -12.40 -14.99
C MET A 565 -11.49 -12.81 -13.94
N ALA A 566 -11.90 -13.68 -13.02
CA ALA A 566 -11.03 -14.28 -12.02
C ALA A 566 -10.85 -15.78 -12.25
N SER A 567 -9.63 -16.27 -12.14
CA SER A 567 -9.28 -17.69 -12.23
C SER A 567 -8.38 -18.10 -11.07
N ARG A 568 -8.62 -19.30 -10.53
CA ARG A 568 -7.73 -19.97 -9.55
C ARG A 568 -6.76 -20.95 -10.21
N SER A 569 -6.63 -20.88 -11.54
CA SER A 569 -5.71 -21.70 -12.32
C SER A 569 -4.96 -20.85 -13.34
N CYS A 570 -3.65 -21.08 -13.43
CA CYS A 570 -2.78 -20.46 -14.43
C CYS A 570 -2.75 -21.25 -15.75
N SER A 571 -3.48 -22.37 -15.85
CA SER A 571 -3.42 -23.26 -17.03
C SER A 571 -4.25 -22.81 -18.23
N ALA A 572 -4.86 -21.64 -18.23
CA ALA A 572 -5.51 -21.08 -19.42
C ALA A 572 -5.74 -19.56 -19.28
N VAL A 573 -4.89 -18.74 -19.90
CA VAL A 573 -5.30 -17.58 -20.73
C VAL A 573 -4.20 -17.39 -21.76
N SER A 574 -4.44 -17.83 -23.00
CA SER A 574 -3.69 -17.36 -24.16
C SER A 574 -4.04 -15.89 -24.37
N ASP A 575 -3.04 -15.04 -24.59
CA ASP A 575 -3.21 -13.64 -24.97
C ASP A 575 -4.25 -13.51 -26.10
N ALA A 576 -5.32 -12.77 -25.82
CA ALA A 576 -6.26 -12.24 -26.80
C ALA A 576 -6.49 -10.76 -26.50
#